data_AF-A0A251TKG6-F1
#
_entry.id   AF-A0A251TKG6-F1
#
_cell.length_a   1.000
_cell.length_b   1.000
_cell.length_c   1.000
_cell.angle_alpha   90.00
_cell.angle_beta   90.00
_cell.angle_gamma   90.00
#
_symmetry.space_group_name_H-M   'P 1'
#
loop_
_entity.id
_entity.type
_entity.pdbx_description
1 polymer ?
#
loop_
_entity_poly.entity_id
_entity_poly.type
_entity_poly.pdbx_seq_one_letter_code
_entity_poly.pdbx_strand_id
1 'polypeptide(L)'
;MGSRNFSPDDRPPVRFMETEELAYVAMRAREVHDFWHTLFNLLTNLIGESALKVIEFEQILLPMYFLSVIVGTEQFNAKQRSLFYKHYFPWAVQAGMKSTDLMYVYYEKHFHEDLEVVRRRWGIIPAPSVQQ
;
A
#
# COMPACT_ATOMS: atom_id res chain seq x y z
N MET A 1 15.58 5.99 -0.44
CA MET A 1 15.08 7.11 0.39
C MET A 1 15.77 8.46 0.12
N GLY A 2 17.04 8.51 -0.32
CA GLY A 2 17.81 9.76 -0.43
C GLY A 2 17.42 10.78 -1.51
N SER A 3 16.61 10.45 -2.53
CA SER A 3 16.23 11.41 -3.59
C SER A 3 15.03 12.29 -3.25
N ARG A 4 14.30 12.01 -2.17
CA ARG A 4 13.04 12.68 -1.81
C ARG A 4 13.02 13.33 -0.42
N ASN A 5 14.17 13.44 0.27
CA ASN A 5 14.28 14.01 1.63
C ASN A 5 13.20 13.51 2.60
N PHE A 6 12.92 12.20 2.56
CA PHE A 6 11.93 11.56 3.43
C PHE A 6 12.66 10.84 4.58
N SER A 7 12.33 11.18 5.83
CA SER A 7 12.71 10.37 7.00
C SER A 7 11.52 9.53 7.48
N PRO A 8 11.68 8.22 7.65
CA PRO A 8 10.67 7.37 8.29
C PRO A 8 10.22 7.87 9.66
N ASP A 9 11.14 8.52 10.39
CA ASP A 9 10.94 9.03 11.75
C ASP A 9 10.14 10.34 11.81
N ASP A 10 9.86 11.00 10.67
CA ASP A 10 9.13 12.27 10.65
C ASP A 10 7.62 12.10 10.93
N ARG A 11 7.13 10.86 11.00
CA ARG A 11 5.70 10.59 11.21
C ARG A 11 5.30 10.87 12.66
N PRO A 12 4.25 11.68 12.91
CA PRO A 12 3.79 11.92 14.27
C PRO A 12 3.26 10.62 14.91
N PRO A 13 3.45 10.45 16.23
CA PRO A 13 2.99 9.26 16.93
C PRO A 13 1.48 9.10 16.80
N VAL A 14 1.02 7.84 16.79
CA VAL A 14 -0.41 7.53 16.84
C VAL A 14 -0.96 8.02 18.18
N ARG A 15 -2.11 8.71 18.15
CA ARG A 15 -2.79 9.27 19.33
C ARG A 15 -4.25 8.81 19.33
N PHE A 16 -4.91 8.97 20.48
CA PHE A 16 -6.34 8.66 20.67
C PHE A 16 -6.68 7.19 20.45
N MET A 17 -5.82 6.30 20.96
CA MET A 17 -6.06 4.86 20.97
C MET A 17 -6.38 4.43 22.40
N GLU A 18 -7.32 3.50 22.55
CA GLU A 18 -7.80 3.04 23.85
C GLU A 18 -6.78 2.10 24.53
N THR A 19 -5.99 1.38 23.74
CA THR A 19 -4.98 0.43 24.24
C THR A 19 -3.67 0.53 23.49
N GLU A 20 -2.59 0.03 24.10
CA GLU A 20 -1.26 -0.01 23.50
C GLU A 20 -1.21 -0.96 22.30
N GLU A 21 -1.96 -2.06 22.33
CA GLU A 21 -2.05 -3.01 21.21
C GLU A 21 -2.70 -2.36 19.98
N LEU A 22 -3.77 -1.57 20.18
CA LEU A 22 -4.41 -0.86 19.08
C LEU A 22 -3.49 0.23 18.52
N ALA A 23 -2.76 0.94 19.39
CA ALA A 23 -1.75 1.90 18.97
C ALA A 23 -0.64 1.24 18.15
N TYR A 24 -0.18 0.06 18.56
CA TYR A 24 0.80 -0.74 17.83
C TYR A 24 0.27 -1.14 16.45
N VAL A 25 -0.95 -1.68 16.34
CA VAL A 25 -1.54 -2.07 15.05
C VAL A 25 -1.68 -0.87 14.11
N ALA A 26 -2.15 0.27 14.63
CA ALA A 26 -2.29 1.50 13.86
C ALA A 26 -0.93 2.07 13.40
N MET A 27 0.10 1.97 14.24
CA MET A 27 1.46 2.36 13.89
C MET A 27 2.02 1.44 12.82
N ARG A 28 1.87 0.12 13.00
CA ARG A 28 2.31 -0.88 12.03
C ARG A 28 1.68 -0.65 10.66
N ALA A 29 0.37 -0.39 10.61
CA ALA A 29 -0.35 -0.09 9.36
C ALA A 29 0.21 1.14 8.64
N ARG A 30 0.75 2.13 9.38
CA ARG A 30 1.41 3.31 8.80
C ARG A 30 2.82 2.97 8.29
N GLU A 31 3.59 2.17 9.02
CA GLU A 31 4.97 1.82 8.67
C GLU A 31 5.04 0.93 7.42
N VAL A 32 4.20 -0.10 7.36
CA VAL A 32 4.24 -1.10 6.27
C VAL A 32 3.78 -0.55 4.93
N HIS A 33 2.99 0.53 4.93
CA HIS A 33 2.55 1.24 3.73
C HIS A 33 3.72 1.54 2.77
N ASP A 34 4.84 2.05 3.27
CA ASP A 34 6.00 2.39 2.44
C ASP A 34 6.66 1.12 1.85
N PHE A 35 6.65 0.01 2.59
CA PHE A 35 7.11 -1.28 2.07
C PHE A 35 6.21 -1.79 0.96
N TRP A 36 4.90 -1.58 1.07
CA TRP A 36 3.95 -2.10 0.09
C TRP A 36 4.05 -1.37 -1.25
N HIS A 37 4.39 -0.09 -1.27
CA HIS A 37 4.80 0.57 -2.52
C HIS A 37 5.92 -0.18 -3.23
N THR A 38 6.94 -0.62 -2.48
CA THR A 38 8.07 -1.39 -3.02
C THR A 38 7.63 -2.80 -3.44
N LEU A 39 6.87 -3.51 -2.60
CA LEU A 39 6.43 -4.87 -2.89
C LEU A 39 5.55 -4.93 -4.13
N PHE A 40 4.56 -4.05 -4.25
CA PHE A 40 3.64 -4.04 -5.39
C PHE A 40 4.15 -3.21 -6.58
N ASN A 41 5.36 -2.65 -6.52
CA ASN A 41 5.92 -1.83 -7.59
C ASN A 41 5.06 -0.60 -7.94
N LEU A 42 4.51 0.06 -6.92
CA LEU A 42 3.67 1.25 -7.06
C LEU A 42 4.47 2.52 -6.78
N LEU A 43 4.37 3.49 -7.71
CA LEU A 43 4.91 4.82 -7.50
C LEU A 43 4.03 5.59 -6.49
N THR A 44 4.63 6.49 -5.73
CA THR A 44 3.93 7.39 -4.78
C THR A 44 3.37 8.61 -5.51
N ASN A 45 2.58 8.36 -6.55
CA ASN A 45 1.80 9.37 -7.23
C ASN A 45 0.32 9.11 -6.99
N LEU A 46 -0.55 10.03 -7.41
CA LEU A 46 -1.96 9.97 -7.06
C LEU A 46 -2.66 8.65 -7.46
N ILE A 47 -2.28 8.05 -8.61
CA ILE A 47 -2.80 6.73 -9.05
C ILE A 47 -2.25 5.63 -8.14
N GLY A 48 -0.94 5.60 -7.90
CA GLY A 48 -0.31 4.55 -7.12
C GLY A 48 -0.71 4.57 -5.65
N GLU A 49 -0.88 5.76 -5.05
CA GLU A 49 -1.46 5.92 -3.72
C GLU A 49 -2.87 5.35 -3.66
N SER A 50 -3.73 5.73 -4.62
CA SER A 50 -5.11 5.25 -4.65
C SER A 50 -5.19 3.73 -4.90
N ALA A 51 -4.29 3.17 -5.71
CA ALA A 51 -4.21 1.74 -5.96
C ALA A 51 -3.72 0.98 -4.71
N LEU A 52 -2.75 1.55 -3.99
CA LEU A 52 -2.28 0.97 -2.73
C LEU A 52 -3.37 1.01 -1.65
N LYS A 53 -4.17 2.08 -1.59
CA LYS A 53 -5.31 2.18 -0.66
C LYS A 53 -6.35 1.07 -0.88
N VAL A 54 -6.53 0.60 -2.12
CA VAL A 54 -7.37 -0.58 -2.39
C VAL A 54 -6.76 -1.83 -1.78
N ILE A 55 -5.45 -2.05 -1.93
CA ILE A 55 -4.75 -3.20 -1.32
C ILE A 55 -4.80 -3.14 0.22
N GLU A 56 -4.60 -1.95 0.81
CA GLU A 56 -4.75 -1.71 2.25
C GLU A 56 -6.16 -2.01 2.75
N PHE A 57 -7.17 -1.68 1.96
CA PHE A 57 -8.54 -2.06 2.28
C PHE A 57 -8.71 -3.58 2.28
N GLU A 58 -8.22 -4.31 1.28
CA GLU A 58 -8.33 -5.77 1.24
C GLU A 58 -7.59 -6.47 2.39
N GLN A 59 -6.46 -5.92 2.84
CA GLN A 59 -5.63 -6.52 3.90
C GLN A 59 -6.11 -6.17 5.32
N ILE A 60 -6.59 -4.95 5.53
CA ILE A 60 -6.85 -4.41 6.89
C ILE A 60 -8.35 -4.17 7.12
N LEU A 61 -9.14 -4.04 6.06
CA LEU A 61 -10.60 -3.83 6.06
C LEU A 61 -11.07 -2.60 6.84
N LEU A 62 -10.20 -1.61 7.05
CA LEU A 62 -10.60 -0.36 7.69
C LEU A 62 -11.31 0.57 6.69
N PRO A 63 -12.51 1.11 7.03
CA PRO A 63 -13.29 1.96 6.13
C PRO A 63 -12.54 3.18 5.60
N MET A 64 -11.58 3.70 6.36
CA MET A 64 -10.78 4.86 5.97
C MET A 64 -10.00 4.67 4.66
N TYR A 65 -9.56 3.45 4.36
CA TYR A 65 -8.84 3.16 3.13
C TYR A 65 -9.77 3.25 1.92
N PHE A 66 -10.96 2.67 2.03
CA PHE A 66 -12.00 2.80 1.02
C PHE A 66 -12.41 4.26 0.77
N LEU A 67 -12.66 5.02 1.84
CA LEU A 67 -12.95 6.46 1.73
C LEU A 67 -11.81 7.24 1.07
N SER A 68 -10.56 6.87 1.35
CA SER A 68 -9.38 7.48 0.71
C SER A 68 -9.32 7.21 -0.79
N VAL A 69 -9.73 6.02 -1.26
CA VAL A 69 -9.83 5.73 -2.70
C VAL A 69 -10.86 6.63 -3.36
N ILE A 70 -12.05 6.79 -2.76
CA ILE A 70 -13.10 7.66 -3.29
C ILE A 70 -12.56 9.09 -3.45
N VAL A 71 -12.05 9.67 -2.36
CA VAL A 71 -11.52 11.05 -2.36
C VAL A 71 -10.30 11.21 -3.28
N GLY A 72 -9.45 10.19 -3.38
CA GLY A 72 -8.32 10.17 -4.31
C GLY A 72 -8.79 10.23 -5.76
N THR A 73 -9.75 9.39 -6.15
CA THR A 73 -10.26 9.31 -7.53
C THR A 73 -11.03 10.56 -8.00
N GLU A 74 -11.56 11.37 -7.07
CA GLU A 74 -12.15 12.67 -7.40
C GLU A 74 -11.12 13.65 -7.97
N GLN A 75 -9.87 13.58 -7.53
CA GLN A 75 -8.78 14.44 -8.01
C GLN A 75 -8.21 14.01 -9.37
N PHE A 76 -8.69 12.90 -9.96
CA PHE A 76 -8.15 12.36 -11.20
C PHE A 76 -8.69 13.12 -12.41
N ASN A 77 -7.84 13.33 -13.41
CA ASN A 77 -8.32 13.71 -14.74
C ASN A 77 -9.05 12.53 -15.43
N ALA A 78 -9.79 12.80 -16.50
CA ALA A 78 -10.59 11.77 -17.18
C ALA A 78 -9.77 10.55 -17.65
N LYS A 79 -8.53 10.77 -18.11
CA LYS A 79 -7.63 9.68 -18.55
C LYS A 79 -7.16 8.84 -17.36
N GLN A 80 -6.74 9.48 -16.27
CA GLN A 80 -6.32 8.80 -15.05
C GLN A 80 -7.45 7.99 -14.44
N ARG A 81 -8.67 8.55 -14.40
CA ARG A 81 -9.87 7.86 -13.90
C ARG A 81 -10.19 6.61 -14.72
N SER A 82 -10.17 6.73 -16.05
CA SER A 82 -10.37 5.58 -16.93
C SER A 82 -9.29 4.51 -16.74
N LEU A 83 -8.01 4.91 -16.72
CA LEU A 83 -6.87 4.03 -16.49
C LEU A 83 -7.00 3.29 -15.14
N PHE A 84 -7.36 4.03 -14.09
CA PHE A 84 -7.48 3.47 -12.74
C PHE A 84 -8.58 2.41 -12.66
N TYR A 85 -9.82 2.76 -13.00
CA TYR A 85 -10.93 1.80 -12.86
C TYR A 85 -10.81 0.62 -13.82
N LYS A 86 -10.20 0.81 -14.99
CA LYS A 86 -10.05 -0.26 -15.98
C LYS A 86 -8.89 -1.22 -15.67
N HIS A 87 -7.79 -0.70 -15.12
CA HIS A 87 -6.56 -1.48 -14.95
C HIS A 87 -6.12 -1.60 -13.49
N TYR A 88 -5.98 -0.50 -12.76
CA TYR A 88 -5.42 -0.52 -11.40
C TYR A 88 -6.40 -1.04 -10.36
N PHE A 89 -7.66 -0.64 -10.39
CA PHE A 89 -8.67 -1.07 -9.41
C PHE A 89 -8.87 -2.60 -9.40
N PRO A 90 -9.19 -3.27 -10.53
CA PRO A 90 -9.37 -4.73 -10.54
C PRO A 90 -8.08 -5.47 -10.21
N TRP A 91 -6.93 -4.95 -10.65
CA TRP A 91 -5.62 -5.51 -10.27
C TRP A 91 -5.38 -5.40 -8.77
N ALA A 92 -5.63 -4.24 -8.16
CA ALA A 92 -5.35 -3.99 -6.76
C ALA A 92 -6.21 -4.88 -5.84
N VAL A 93 -7.49 -5.06 -6.17
CA VAL A 93 -8.36 -6.03 -5.49
C VAL A 93 -7.78 -7.44 -5.60
N GLN A 94 -7.45 -7.89 -6.82
CA GLN A 94 -6.87 -9.22 -7.03
C GLN A 94 -5.53 -9.41 -6.29
N ALA A 95 -4.67 -8.40 -6.32
CA ALA A 95 -3.35 -8.42 -5.70
C ALA A 95 -3.47 -8.49 -4.17
N GLY A 96 -4.34 -7.67 -3.57
CA GLY A 96 -4.59 -7.68 -2.14
C GLY A 96 -5.25 -8.97 -1.63
N MET A 97 -6.17 -9.56 -2.41
CA MET A 97 -6.80 -10.84 -2.06
C MET A 97 -5.86 -12.05 -2.19
N LYS A 98 -4.87 -12.00 -3.10
CA LYS A 98 -3.93 -13.11 -3.33
C LYS A 98 -2.68 -13.05 -2.47
N SER A 99 -2.31 -11.87 -1.96
CA SER A 99 -1.17 -11.76 -1.08
C SER A 99 -1.44 -12.47 0.24
N THR A 100 -0.38 -12.99 0.86
CA THR A 100 -0.43 -13.40 2.28
C THR A 100 -0.85 -12.22 3.16
N ASP A 101 -1.19 -12.49 4.42
CA ASP A 101 -1.44 -11.42 5.39
C ASP A 101 -0.16 -10.61 5.66
N LEU A 102 -0.08 -9.44 5.06
CA LEU A 102 1.10 -8.59 5.04
C LEU A 102 1.32 -7.85 6.36
N MET A 103 0.27 -7.68 7.18
CA MET A 103 0.40 -7.02 8.48
C MET A 103 1.25 -7.83 9.48
N TYR A 104 1.28 -9.16 9.33
CA TYR A 104 2.00 -10.08 10.23
C TYR A 104 3.40 -10.44 9.74
N VAL A 105 3.84 -9.88 8.61
CA VAL A 105 5.17 -10.15 8.07
C VAL A 105 6.25 -9.42 8.86
N TYR A 106 7.31 -10.13 9.23
CA TYR A 106 8.52 -9.56 9.85
C TYR A 106 9.51 -9.10 8.76
N TYR A 107 9.22 -7.97 8.10
CA TYR A 107 9.96 -7.46 6.94
C TYR A 107 11.47 -7.34 7.15
N GLU A 108 11.90 -6.92 8.33
CA GLU A 108 13.28 -6.64 8.70
C GLU A 108 14.16 -7.90 8.60
N LYS A 109 13.57 -9.09 8.77
CA LYS A 109 14.26 -10.37 8.57
C LYS A 109 14.49 -10.73 7.10
N HIS A 110 13.86 -10.03 6.17
CA HIS A 110 13.86 -10.34 4.75
C HIS A 110 14.58 -9.30 3.88
N PHE A 111 15.15 -8.24 4.48
CA PHE A 111 15.82 -7.16 3.72
C PHE A 111 17.06 -7.59 2.92
N HIS A 112 17.67 -8.72 3.29
CA HIS A 112 18.81 -9.29 2.58
C HIS A 112 18.38 -10.21 1.42
N GLU A 113 17.10 -10.58 1.34
CA GLU A 113 16.58 -11.46 0.31
C GLU A 113 16.27 -10.70 -0.98
N ASP A 114 16.31 -11.42 -2.11
CA ASP A 114 15.91 -10.88 -3.40
C ASP A 114 14.40 -10.55 -3.43
N LEU A 115 14.06 -9.37 -3.94
CA LEU A 115 12.70 -8.86 -3.95
C LEU A 115 11.74 -9.76 -4.76
N GLU A 116 12.19 -10.36 -5.86
CA GLU A 116 11.36 -11.25 -6.67
C GLU A 116 11.10 -12.58 -5.97
N VAL A 117 12.07 -13.08 -5.21
CA VAL A 117 11.88 -14.27 -4.35
C VAL A 117 10.82 -14.00 -3.30
N VAL A 118 10.92 -12.84 -2.63
CA VAL A 118 9.97 -12.41 -1.60
C VAL A 118 8.57 -12.22 -2.20
N ARG A 119 8.45 -11.55 -3.35
CA ARG A 119 7.18 -11.36 -4.07
C ARG A 119 6.49 -12.69 -4.38
N ARG A 120 7.23 -13.65 -4.94
CA ARG A 120 6.70 -15.00 -5.22
C ARG A 120 6.25 -15.72 -3.96
N ARG A 121 7.03 -15.64 -2.88
CA ARG A 121 6.72 -16.30 -1.61
C ARG A 121 5.42 -15.76 -0.99
N TRP A 122 5.20 -14.46 -1.08
CA TRP A 122 4.05 -13.79 -0.45
C TRP A 122 2.85 -13.61 -1.38
N GLY A 123 2.88 -14.19 -2.58
CA GLY A 123 1.78 -14.08 -3.54
C GLY A 123 1.58 -12.66 -4.08
N ILE A 124 2.62 -11.82 -4.04
CA ILE A 124 2.56 -10.43 -4.51
C ILE A 124 2.48 -10.43 -6.04
N ILE A 125 1.44 -9.80 -6.57
CA ILE A 125 1.30 -9.50 -8.00
C ILE A 125 1.72 -8.05 -8.20
N PRO A 126 2.87 -7.75 -8.84
CA PRO A 126 3.29 -6.38 -9.08
C PRO A 126 2.32 -5.61 -9.97
N ALA A 127 2.34 -4.28 -9.82
CA ALA A 127 1.51 -3.36 -10.60
C ALA A 127 1.75 -3.54 -12.11
N PRO A 128 0.69 -3.45 -12.92
CA PRO A 128 0.82 -3.62 -14.34
C PRO A 128 1.67 -2.47 -14.92
N SER A 129 2.54 -2.79 -15.87
CA SER A 129 3.48 -1.83 -16.49
C SER A 129 2.81 -0.84 -17.46
N VAL A 130 1.50 -0.56 -17.27
CA VAL A 130 0.76 0.37 -18.12
C VAL A 130 1.39 1.74 -17.93
N GLN A 131 2.21 2.14 -18.92
CA GLN A 131 2.92 3.41 -18.93
C GLN A 131 1.95 4.55 -18.65
N GLN A 132 2.35 5.40 -17.71
CA GLN A 132 1.69 6.68 -17.41
C GLN A 132 1.81 7.64 -18.58
#